data_AF-A0A519GPC3-F1
#
_entry.id   AF-A0A519GPC3-F1
#
_cell.length_a   1.000
_cell.length_b   1.000
_cell.length_c   1.000
_cell.angle_alpha   90.00
_cell.angle_beta   90.00
_cell.angle_gamma   90.00
#
_symmetry.space_group_name_H-M   'P 1'
#
loop_
_entity.id
_entity.type
_entity.pdbx_description
1 polymer ?
#
loop_
_entity_poly.entity_id
_entity_poly.type
_entity_poly.pdbx_seq_one_letter_code
_entity_poly.pdbx_strand_id
1 'polypeptide(L)'
;MLPHRTPRGSSSIRLLGPILVKTLGTDNHSSFRGGGSLATVPWLTGSVSRARQDRVLALLSRDAEWITAAALADAIGVTPRSIRSYVTAINGRVSDGVAIESGPQGYRAGPEAGAAQRAGGPEVGTPRDRLHRLVRALLAAPDGIDVFDTAEEFHVSSATFDADLARVRALLGNLEGSGLVLERTAHRARLRGTERGQRRLLSRLAHDETEDGAFDLDALRRALGVDSIGAAAFGPFKEELVSELTALGYFVNEFGIGDVMMHVAIAADRTARDHGLEETGLADGGEAARRIEAVIDRLSTERLGVAFGPGDLRHLAALVQSRVVAPGAAEPVAV
;
A
#
# COMPACT_ATOMS: atom_id res chain seq x y z
N MET A 1 -73.10 37.87 11.09
CA MET A 1 -73.64 37.54 12.42
C MET A 1 -72.67 36.59 13.10
N LEU A 2 -71.84 37.11 14.01
CA LEU A 2 -71.02 36.38 15.02
C LEU A 2 -71.97 35.84 16.13
N PRO A 3 -71.61 34.81 16.95
CA PRO A 3 -70.50 34.82 17.94
C PRO A 3 -69.72 33.47 18.05
N HIS A 4 -68.43 33.39 18.44
CA HIS A 4 -67.73 33.67 19.72
C HIS A 4 -68.17 32.84 20.95
N ARG A 5 -67.36 31.84 21.38
CA ARG A 5 -66.54 31.85 22.62
C ARG A 5 -65.96 30.47 22.97
N THR A 6 -64.73 30.52 23.50
CA THR A 6 -63.97 29.47 24.20
C THR A 6 -64.51 29.19 25.62
N PRO A 7 -63.99 28.15 26.29
CA PRO A 7 -63.33 28.41 27.57
C PRO A 7 -61.96 27.74 27.76
N ARG A 8 -61.24 28.30 28.74
CA ARG A 8 -59.88 28.01 29.22
C ARG A 8 -59.83 26.87 30.26
N GLY A 9 -58.64 26.28 30.41
CA GLY A 9 -58.12 25.59 31.61
C GLY A 9 -56.84 24.84 31.23
N SER A 10 -55.62 25.39 31.38
CA SER A 10 -54.82 25.67 32.58
C SER A 10 -54.28 24.41 33.28
N SER A 11 -53.00 24.11 33.07
CA SER A 11 -52.06 23.59 34.08
C SER A 11 -50.62 23.80 33.61
N SER A 12 -49.85 24.45 34.49
CA SER A 12 -48.49 24.95 34.30
C SER A 12 -47.42 23.97 34.79
N ILE A 13 -46.14 24.37 34.61
CA ILE A 13 -44.92 24.02 35.38
C ILE A 13 -44.22 22.73 34.86
N ARG A 14 -42.93 22.71 34.47
CA ARG A 14 -41.73 23.36 35.04
C ARG A 14 -40.56 23.36 34.03
N LEU A 15 -39.82 24.47 33.95
CA LEU A 15 -38.51 24.62 33.28
C LEU A 15 -37.36 24.24 34.25
N LEU A 16 -36.37 23.50 33.76
CA LEU A 16 -35.00 23.34 34.28
C LEU A 16 -34.13 23.29 33.00
N GLY A 17 -33.19 24.17 32.69
CA GLY A 17 -32.05 24.67 33.48
C GLY A 17 -30.76 24.07 32.87
N PRO A 18 -29.80 24.86 32.35
CA PRO A 18 -28.71 24.35 31.51
C PRO A 18 -27.59 23.66 32.32
N ILE A 19 -27.03 22.57 31.79
CA ILE A 19 -25.92 21.84 32.42
C ILE A 19 -24.59 22.49 32.07
N LEU A 20 -23.86 22.74 33.16
CA LEU A 20 -22.62 23.46 33.35
C LEU A 20 -21.39 22.76 32.73
N VAL A 21 -20.54 23.56 32.08
CA VAL A 21 -19.14 23.27 31.71
C VAL A 21 -18.33 22.95 32.96
N LYS A 22 -17.65 21.80 33.01
CA LYS A 22 -16.73 21.44 34.10
C LYS A 22 -15.28 21.59 33.64
N THR A 23 -14.59 22.51 34.29
CA THR A 23 -13.16 22.80 34.19
C THR A 23 -12.32 21.67 34.79
N LEU A 24 -11.23 21.30 34.12
CA LEU A 24 -10.18 20.42 34.67
C LEU A 24 -9.23 21.27 35.52
N GLY A 25 -9.30 21.06 36.84
CA GLY A 25 -8.35 21.59 37.81
C GLY A 25 -7.07 20.76 37.84
N THR A 26 -5.96 21.48 37.92
CA THR A 26 -4.61 21.05 38.26
C THR A 26 -4.53 20.49 39.68
N ASP A 27 -3.43 19.77 39.92
CA ASP A 27 -2.79 19.44 41.21
C ASP A 27 -2.93 18.00 41.70
N ASN A 28 -1.89 17.19 41.44
CA ASN A 28 -1.33 16.35 42.49
C ASN A 28 0.17 16.09 42.25
N HIS A 29 1.01 16.94 42.86
CA HIS A 29 2.43 16.67 43.08
C HIS A 29 2.61 16.02 44.46
N SER A 30 3.18 14.82 44.49
CA SER A 30 4.03 14.34 45.59
C SER A 30 5.04 13.35 44.99
N SER A 31 6.22 13.81 44.61
CA SER A 31 7.44 13.79 45.42
C SER A 31 7.96 12.37 45.74
N PHE A 32 8.75 11.83 44.82
CA PHE A 32 9.83 10.89 45.13
C PHE A 32 11.10 11.39 44.42
N ARG A 33 12.08 11.86 45.19
CA ARG A 33 13.45 12.18 44.75
C ARG A 33 14.39 11.19 45.42
N GLY A 34 15.37 10.68 44.66
CA GLY A 34 16.64 10.25 45.24
C GLY A 34 17.38 9.13 44.52
N GLY A 35 18.14 9.49 43.46
CA GLY A 35 19.51 9.00 43.29
C GLY A 35 19.76 7.74 42.45
N GLY A 36 20.52 7.92 41.37
CA GLY A 36 21.45 6.90 40.88
C GLY A 36 21.24 6.41 39.44
N SER A 37 22.21 6.73 38.58
CA SER A 37 22.52 6.03 37.33
C SER A 37 21.52 6.17 36.18
N LEU A 38 21.65 7.26 35.42
CA LEU A 38 21.31 7.18 33.99
C LEU A 38 22.46 6.43 33.31
N ALA A 39 22.41 5.10 33.42
CA ALA A 39 23.09 4.22 32.50
C ALA A 39 22.70 4.64 31.08
N THR A 40 23.69 5.09 30.34
CA THR A 40 23.61 5.40 28.92
C THR A 40 23.06 4.19 28.19
N VAL A 41 21.79 4.24 27.79
CA VAL A 41 21.15 3.15 27.04
C VAL A 41 21.73 3.13 25.63
N PRO A 42 22.42 2.06 25.20
CA PRO A 42 23.06 1.99 23.89
C PRO A 42 22.03 1.63 22.81
N TRP A 43 21.37 2.64 22.25
CA TRP A 43 20.71 2.49 20.94
C TRP A 43 21.17 3.64 20.05
N LEU A 44 22.25 3.44 19.28
CA LEU A 44 22.62 4.31 18.16
C LEU A 44 23.66 3.62 17.25
N THR A 45 23.38 2.38 16.89
CA THR A 45 23.83 1.80 15.61
C THR A 45 22.62 1.16 14.93
N GLY A 46 21.54 1.94 14.86
CA GLY A 46 20.38 1.60 14.03
C GLY A 46 20.84 1.52 12.58
N SER A 47 20.74 0.32 12.02
CA SER A 47 20.83 0.04 10.59
C SER A 47 20.07 1.12 9.81
N VAL A 48 20.82 1.92 9.07
CA VAL A 48 20.30 2.90 8.13
C VAL A 48 19.29 2.21 7.20
N SER A 49 18.08 2.76 7.05
CA SER A 49 17.09 2.27 6.08
C SER A 49 17.66 2.36 4.65
N ARG A 50 17.78 1.23 3.96
CA ARG A 50 18.35 1.15 2.61
C ARG A 50 17.46 1.85 1.58
N ALA A 51 16.14 1.91 1.78
CA ALA A 51 15.25 2.84 1.06
C ALA A 51 15.75 4.31 1.05
N ARG A 52 16.31 4.81 2.16
CA ARG A 52 16.89 6.17 2.21
C ARG A 52 18.22 6.26 1.45
N GLN A 53 19.01 5.18 1.44
CA GLN A 53 20.23 5.09 0.64
C GLN A 53 19.90 5.09 -0.86
N ASP A 54 18.89 4.33 -1.26
CA ASP A 54 18.46 4.22 -2.66
C ASP A 54 17.83 5.53 -3.15
N ARG A 55 17.12 6.27 -2.27
CA ARG A 55 16.65 7.62 -2.57
C ARG A 55 17.81 8.62 -2.76
N VAL A 56 18.89 8.53 -1.97
CA VAL A 56 20.13 9.32 -2.21
C VAL A 56 20.71 8.99 -3.58
N LEU A 57 20.88 7.69 -3.89
CA LEU A 57 21.48 7.26 -5.15
C LEU A 57 20.62 7.68 -6.36
N ALA A 58 19.29 7.57 -6.24
CA ALA A 58 18.36 8.00 -7.27
C ALA A 58 18.39 9.52 -7.52
N LEU A 59 18.45 10.33 -6.46
CA LEU A 59 18.58 11.79 -6.61
C LEU A 59 19.89 12.19 -7.31
N LEU A 60 20.99 11.53 -6.95
CA LEU A 60 22.29 11.78 -7.58
C LEU A 60 22.41 11.23 -9.00
N SER A 61 21.58 10.25 -9.37
CA SER A 61 21.60 9.64 -10.71
C SER A 61 20.71 10.38 -11.72
N ARG A 62 19.84 11.30 -11.25
CA ARG A 62 18.97 12.11 -12.11
C ARG A 62 19.75 13.24 -12.80
N ASP A 63 20.68 13.86 -12.09
CA ASP A 63 21.50 14.97 -12.60
C ASP A 63 22.99 14.69 -12.37
N ALA A 64 23.82 14.86 -13.39
CA ALA A 64 25.27 14.66 -13.30
C ALA A 64 26.02 15.82 -12.60
N GLU A 65 25.32 16.62 -11.79
CA GLU A 65 25.87 17.76 -11.06
C GLU A 65 26.18 17.43 -9.59
N TRP A 66 27.00 18.27 -8.96
CA TRP A 66 27.33 18.15 -7.55
C TRP A 66 26.19 18.65 -6.67
N ILE A 67 25.75 17.82 -5.72
CA ILE A 67 24.70 18.16 -4.75
C ILE A 67 25.29 18.16 -3.34
N THR A 68 25.05 19.23 -2.59
CA THR A 68 25.57 19.35 -1.22
C THR A 68 24.93 18.35 -0.26
N ALA A 69 25.66 17.99 0.81
CA ALA A 69 25.15 17.15 1.89
C ALA A 69 23.89 17.73 2.56
N ALA A 70 23.78 19.07 2.62
CA ALA A 70 22.63 19.76 3.18
C ALA A 70 21.40 19.63 2.27
N ALA A 71 21.55 19.88 0.97
CA ALA A 71 20.46 19.74 0.02
C ALA A 71 19.93 18.30 -0.06
N LEU A 72 20.82 17.29 -0.04
CA LEU A 72 20.40 15.88 0.02
C LEU A 72 19.71 15.53 1.34
N ALA A 73 20.18 16.12 2.45
CA ALA A 73 19.59 15.89 3.77
C ALA A 73 18.17 16.48 3.85
N ASP A 74 17.98 17.69 3.33
CA ASP A 74 16.69 18.38 3.29
C ASP A 74 15.70 17.65 2.37
N ALA A 75 16.14 17.21 1.18
CA ALA A 75 15.31 16.49 0.23
C ALA A 75 14.80 15.12 0.74
N ILE A 76 15.49 14.52 1.72
CA ILE A 76 15.19 13.18 2.26
C ILE A 76 14.67 13.26 3.72
N GLY A 77 14.73 14.43 4.36
CA GLY A 77 14.32 14.62 5.76
C GLY A 77 15.26 13.96 6.76
N VAL A 78 16.58 14.02 6.53
CA VAL A 78 17.62 13.47 7.41
C VAL A 78 18.67 14.51 7.78
N THR A 79 19.70 14.12 8.53
CA THR A 79 20.82 15.03 8.84
C THR A 79 21.94 14.90 7.79
N PRO A 80 22.74 15.95 7.54
CA PRO A 80 23.94 15.85 6.69
C PRO A 80 24.94 14.78 7.16
N ARG A 81 24.94 14.45 8.46
CA ARG A 81 25.72 13.34 9.02
C ARG A 81 25.20 11.98 8.54
N SER A 82 23.89 11.81 8.43
CA SER A 82 23.27 10.60 7.88
C SER A 82 23.64 10.41 6.40
N ILE A 83 23.65 11.49 5.61
CA ILE A 83 24.05 11.44 4.19
C ILE A 83 25.46 10.86 4.01
N ARG A 84 26.44 11.27 4.81
CA ARG A 84 27.80 10.69 4.79
C ARG A 84 27.80 9.18 5.03
N SER A 85 27.00 8.73 6.00
CA SER A 85 26.85 7.31 6.30
C SER A 85 26.17 6.55 5.16
N TYR A 86 25.23 7.18 4.45
CA TYR A 86 24.50 6.56 3.34
C TYR A 86 25.43 6.39 2.15
N VAL A 87 26.20 7.42 1.82
CA VAL A 87 27.22 7.39 0.76
C VAL A 87 28.25 6.30 1.01
N THR A 88 28.72 6.15 2.25
CA THR A 88 29.65 5.07 2.63
C THR A 88 29.04 3.69 2.40
N ALA A 89 27.78 3.50 2.80
CA ALA A 89 27.07 2.23 2.62
C ALA A 89 26.78 1.92 1.15
N ILE A 90 26.52 2.93 0.32
CA ILE A 90 26.27 2.79 -1.12
C ILE A 90 27.55 2.44 -1.86
N ASN A 91 28.67 3.10 -1.55
CA ASN A 91 29.97 2.79 -2.14
C ASN A 91 30.44 1.38 -1.77
N GLY A 92 30.07 0.87 -0.59
CA GLY A 92 30.35 -0.51 -0.21
C GLY A 92 29.59 -1.59 -1.01
N ARG A 93 28.67 -1.22 -1.91
CA ARG A 93 27.91 -2.16 -2.75
C ARG A 93 28.67 -2.59 -4.00
N VAL A 94 29.76 -1.91 -4.34
CA VAL A 94 30.55 -2.17 -5.54
C VAL A 94 31.95 -2.61 -5.11
N SER A 95 32.46 -3.66 -5.75
CA SER A 95 33.77 -4.26 -5.43
C SER A 95 34.92 -3.47 -6.03
N ASP A 96 34.69 -2.91 -7.23
CA ASP A 96 35.63 -2.09 -7.98
C ASP A 96 34.95 -0.76 -8.34
N GLY A 97 35.67 0.36 -8.22
CA GLY A 97 35.18 1.70 -8.55
C GLY A 97 34.39 2.39 -7.43
N VAL A 98 33.70 3.48 -7.78
CA VAL A 98 32.98 4.35 -6.84
C VAL A 98 31.58 4.64 -7.38
N ALA A 99 30.56 4.36 -6.57
CA ALA A 99 29.17 4.59 -6.92
C ALA A 99 28.74 6.05 -6.71
N ILE A 100 29.28 6.70 -5.68
CA ILE A 100 29.07 8.11 -5.36
C ILE A 100 30.41 8.78 -5.08
N GLU A 101 30.76 9.74 -5.93
CA GLU A 101 31.91 10.61 -5.75
C GLU A 101 31.64 11.61 -4.62
N SER A 102 32.66 11.87 -3.81
CA SER A 102 32.62 12.83 -2.71
C SER A 102 33.68 13.91 -2.92
N GLY A 103 33.31 15.18 -2.80
CA GLY A 103 34.22 16.31 -3.01
C GLY A 103 33.81 17.57 -2.25
N PRO A 104 34.59 18.67 -2.34
CA PRO A 104 34.29 19.93 -1.65
C PRO A 104 32.94 20.54 -2.02
N GLN A 105 32.43 20.22 -3.22
CA GLN A 105 31.15 20.68 -3.74
C GLN A 105 29.96 19.80 -3.32
N GLY A 106 30.21 18.66 -2.66
CA GLY A 106 29.17 17.73 -2.20
C GLY A 106 29.36 16.32 -2.75
N TYR A 107 28.30 15.74 -3.29
CA TYR A 107 28.27 14.39 -3.86
C TYR A 107 27.73 14.40 -5.28
N ARG A 108 28.19 13.44 -6.08
CA ARG A 108 27.71 13.20 -7.45
C ARG A 108 27.68 11.70 -7.73
N ALA A 109 26.79 11.24 -8.62
CA ALA A 109 26.86 9.87 -9.13
C ALA A 109 28.21 9.60 -9.80
N GLY A 110 28.86 8.50 -9.40
CA GLY A 110 30.08 8.00 -10.01
C GLY A 110 29.81 6.99 -11.13
N PRO A 111 30.85 6.49 -11.81
CA PRO A 111 30.74 5.52 -12.91
C PRO A 111 29.99 4.25 -12.53
N GLU A 112 30.09 3.84 -11.26
CA GLU A 112 29.48 2.60 -10.76
C GLU A 112 28.10 2.81 -10.11
N ALA A 113 27.50 4.00 -10.25
CA ALA A 113 26.17 4.28 -9.70
C ALA A 113 25.12 3.27 -10.19
N GLY A 114 25.15 2.92 -11.48
CA GLY A 114 24.24 1.93 -12.06
C GLY A 114 24.50 0.49 -11.57
N ALA A 115 25.75 0.14 -11.26
CA ALA A 115 26.08 -1.14 -10.64
C ALA A 115 25.60 -1.21 -9.19
N ALA A 116 25.81 -0.15 -8.40
CA ALA A 116 25.32 -0.03 -7.02
C ALA A 116 23.78 -0.01 -6.92
N GLN A 117 23.10 0.53 -7.94
CA GLN A 117 21.63 0.49 -8.06
C GLN A 117 21.14 -0.96 -8.28
N ARG A 118 21.80 -1.71 -9.17
CA ARG A 118 21.47 -3.12 -9.47
C ARG A 118 21.81 -4.07 -8.32
N ALA A 119 22.97 -3.89 -7.70
CA ALA A 119 23.36 -4.57 -6.45
C ALA A 119 22.46 -4.15 -5.27
N GLY A 120 21.73 -3.04 -5.43
CA GLY A 120 20.71 -2.56 -4.51
C GLY A 120 19.57 -3.55 -4.32
N GLY A 121 19.06 -4.16 -5.41
CA GLY A 121 17.92 -5.09 -5.44
C GLY A 121 16.64 -4.57 -4.76
N PRO A 122 15.45 -5.14 -5.03
CA PRO A 122 14.30 -4.92 -4.14
C PRO A 122 14.66 -5.44 -2.73
N GLU A 123 14.47 -4.62 -1.69
CA GLU A 123 14.89 -4.91 -0.32
C GLU A 123 14.37 -6.26 0.20
N VAL A 124 15.29 -7.16 0.54
CA VAL A 124 15.04 -8.24 1.50
C VAL A 124 15.47 -7.70 2.87
N GLY A 125 14.58 -7.05 3.63
CA GLY A 125 14.90 -6.78 5.04
C GLY A 125 14.23 -5.64 5.81
N THR A 126 13.48 -4.70 5.19
CA THR A 126 12.83 -3.66 6.02
C THR A 126 11.68 -4.23 6.86
N PRO A 127 11.27 -3.55 7.95
CA PRO A 127 10.03 -3.88 8.64
C PRO A 127 8.81 -3.91 7.72
N ARG A 128 8.82 -3.10 6.64
CA ARG A 128 7.74 -3.02 5.67
C ARG A 128 7.76 -4.18 4.66
N ASP A 129 8.93 -4.53 4.12
CA ASP A 129 9.06 -5.70 3.24
C ASP A 129 8.80 -7.00 4.01
N ARG A 130 9.21 -7.07 5.29
CA ARG A 130 8.83 -8.19 6.15
C ARG A 130 7.33 -8.26 6.36
N LEU A 131 6.65 -7.12 6.54
CA LEU A 131 5.20 -7.10 6.64
C LEU A 131 4.54 -7.64 5.36
N HIS A 132 5.01 -7.21 4.18
CA HIS A 132 4.49 -7.67 2.89
C HIS A 132 4.76 -9.16 2.67
N ARG A 133 5.98 -9.62 2.98
CA ARG A 133 6.32 -11.06 2.95
C ARG A 133 5.44 -11.86 3.90
N LEU A 134 5.19 -11.36 5.11
CA LEU A 134 4.33 -12.02 6.09
C LEU A 134 2.89 -12.12 5.59
N VAL A 135 2.35 -11.04 5.03
CA VAL A 135 0.99 -11.05 4.44
C VAL A 135 0.92 -12.07 3.30
N ARG A 136 1.93 -12.13 2.41
CA ARG A 136 1.99 -13.16 1.37
C ARG A 136 2.05 -14.57 1.92
N ALA A 137 2.89 -14.83 2.91
CA ALA A 137 2.99 -16.14 3.55
C ALA A 137 1.65 -16.58 4.15
N LEU A 138 0.95 -15.66 4.81
CA LEU A 138 -0.40 -15.89 5.36
C LEU A 138 -1.45 -16.16 4.27
N LEU A 139 -1.36 -15.47 3.12
CA LEU A 139 -2.28 -15.65 1.98
C LEU A 139 -2.01 -16.92 1.18
N ALA A 140 -0.77 -17.42 1.17
CA ALA A 140 -0.37 -18.65 0.51
C ALA A 140 -0.62 -19.90 1.37
N ALA A 141 -0.76 -19.74 2.68
CA ALA A 141 -1.02 -20.83 3.62
C ALA A 141 -2.46 -20.71 4.18
N PRO A 142 -3.48 -21.21 3.47
CA PRO A 142 -4.88 -21.10 3.90
C PRO A 142 -5.12 -21.76 5.25
N ASP A 143 -4.35 -22.79 5.62
CA ASP A 143 -4.41 -23.45 6.93
C ASP A 143 -3.55 -22.79 8.01
N GLY A 144 -2.80 -21.75 7.64
CA GLY A 144 -1.93 -20.99 8.52
C GLY A 144 -0.48 -21.46 8.52
N ILE A 145 0.40 -20.52 8.78
CA ILE A 145 1.85 -20.67 8.85
C ILE A 145 2.30 -21.12 10.25
N ASP A 146 3.38 -21.89 10.33
CA ASP A 146 4.09 -22.09 11.59
C ASP A 146 4.96 -20.86 11.89
N VAL A 147 4.77 -20.29 13.06
CA VAL A 147 5.39 -19.01 13.44
C VAL A 147 6.88 -19.15 13.71
N PHE A 148 7.35 -20.30 14.18
CA PHE A 148 8.77 -20.51 14.44
C PHE A 148 9.51 -20.76 13.13
N ASP A 149 9.00 -21.66 12.29
CA ASP A 149 9.60 -21.96 10.98
C ASP A 149 9.64 -20.71 10.09
N THR A 150 8.55 -19.94 10.06
CA THR A 150 8.50 -18.71 9.24
C THR A 150 9.42 -17.63 9.82
N ALA A 151 9.60 -17.54 11.14
CA ALA A 151 10.54 -16.59 11.73
C ALA A 151 11.99 -16.93 11.37
N GLU A 152 12.34 -18.22 11.33
CA GLU A 152 13.64 -18.71 10.87
C GLU A 152 13.88 -18.40 9.39
N GLU A 153 12.89 -18.67 8.54
CA GLU A 153 12.92 -18.32 7.10
C GLU A 153 13.08 -16.81 6.89
N PHE A 154 12.45 -16.00 7.75
CA PHE A 154 12.53 -14.54 7.68
C PHE A 154 13.81 -13.99 8.31
N HIS A 155 14.63 -14.85 8.92
CA HIS A 155 15.85 -14.54 9.66
C HIS A 155 15.62 -13.51 10.78
N VAL A 156 14.55 -13.69 11.57
CA VAL A 156 14.20 -12.82 12.70
C VAL A 156 13.90 -13.61 13.97
N SER A 157 14.00 -12.94 15.12
CA SER A 157 13.60 -13.54 16.40
C SER A 157 12.08 -13.71 16.49
N SER A 158 11.61 -14.67 17.32
CA SER A 158 10.17 -14.86 17.56
C SER A 158 9.50 -13.57 18.08
N ALA A 159 10.16 -12.81 18.95
CA ALA A 159 9.63 -11.54 19.44
C ALA A 159 9.48 -10.48 18.33
N THR A 160 10.40 -10.45 17.37
CA THR A 160 10.30 -9.57 16.19
C THR A 160 9.16 -9.99 15.28
N PHE A 161 8.97 -11.29 15.10
CA PHE A 161 7.89 -11.85 14.30
C PHE A 161 6.51 -11.62 14.93
N ASP A 162 6.38 -11.76 16.25
CA ASP A 162 5.16 -11.41 16.98
C ASP A 162 4.81 -9.93 16.82
N ALA A 163 5.81 -9.04 16.79
CA ALA A 163 5.60 -7.63 16.50
C ALA A 163 5.15 -7.39 15.04
N ASP A 164 5.58 -8.22 14.07
CA ASP A 164 5.03 -8.18 12.71
C ASP A 164 3.58 -8.63 12.65
N LEU A 165 3.24 -9.73 13.34
CA LEU A 165 1.86 -10.21 13.43
C LEU A 165 0.95 -9.15 14.07
N ALA A 166 1.43 -8.43 15.08
CA ALA A 166 0.71 -7.31 15.68
C ALA A 166 0.50 -6.16 14.68
N ARG A 167 1.50 -5.84 13.84
CA ARG A 167 1.36 -4.87 12.75
C ARG A 167 0.34 -5.32 11.70
N VAL A 168 0.35 -6.60 11.30
CA VAL A 168 -0.66 -7.15 10.38
C VAL A 168 -2.04 -7.00 11.01
N ARG A 169 -2.21 -7.35 12.28
CA ARG A 169 -3.50 -7.21 12.97
C ARG A 169 -4.00 -5.76 12.98
N ALA A 170 -3.11 -4.80 13.24
CA ALA A 170 -3.45 -3.37 13.19
C ALA A 170 -3.86 -2.93 11.78
N LEU A 171 -3.14 -3.39 10.75
CA LEU A 171 -3.49 -3.14 9.35
C LEU A 171 -4.89 -3.67 9.04
N LEU A 172 -5.21 -4.92 9.41
CA LEU A 172 -6.54 -5.50 9.20
C LEU A 172 -7.64 -4.70 9.90
N GLY A 173 -7.38 -4.20 11.10
CA GLY A 173 -8.31 -3.36 11.86
C GLY A 173 -8.67 -2.03 11.16
N ASN A 174 -7.77 -1.51 10.32
CA ASN A 174 -8.00 -0.30 9.55
C ASN A 174 -8.76 -0.55 8.23
N LEU A 175 -8.90 -1.81 7.81
CA LEU A 175 -9.67 -2.18 6.61
C LEU A 175 -11.13 -2.48 6.96
N GLU A 176 -11.92 -1.42 7.13
CA GLU A 176 -13.36 -1.53 7.35
C GLU A 176 -14.05 -2.35 6.25
N GLY A 177 -14.97 -3.23 6.66
CA GLY A 177 -15.74 -4.09 5.76
C GLY A 177 -14.96 -5.21 5.06
N SER A 178 -13.68 -5.42 5.39
CA SER A 178 -12.89 -6.52 4.81
C SER A 178 -13.30 -7.91 5.33
N GLY A 179 -13.80 -7.98 6.57
CA GLY A 179 -14.09 -9.24 7.26
C GLY A 179 -12.84 -10.09 7.51
N LEU A 180 -11.64 -9.51 7.37
CA LEU A 180 -10.39 -10.22 7.59
C LEU A 180 -10.04 -10.29 9.07
N VAL A 181 -9.63 -11.46 9.54
CA VAL A 181 -9.22 -11.71 10.93
C VAL A 181 -7.93 -12.51 10.95
N LEU A 182 -6.96 -12.07 11.76
CA LEU A 182 -5.74 -12.81 12.02
C LEU A 182 -5.89 -13.65 13.30
N GLU A 183 -6.13 -14.94 13.11
CA GLU A 183 -6.15 -15.96 14.17
C GLU A 183 -4.71 -16.35 14.55
N ARG A 184 -4.45 -16.48 15.85
CA ARG A 184 -3.12 -16.85 16.38
C ARG A 184 -3.28 -17.83 17.53
N THR A 185 -2.65 -19.00 17.41
CA THR A 185 -2.40 -19.93 18.52
C THR A 185 -0.95 -19.77 18.99
N ALA A 186 -0.41 -20.69 19.80
CA ALA A 186 0.99 -20.61 20.24
C ALA A 186 2.01 -20.88 19.12
N HIS A 187 1.71 -21.78 18.18
CA HIS A 187 2.63 -22.15 17.08
C HIS A 187 2.11 -21.76 15.69
N ARG A 188 0.79 -21.56 15.51
CA ARG A 188 0.20 -21.25 14.20
C ARG A 188 -0.38 -19.85 14.10
N ALA A 189 -0.23 -19.19 12.94
CA ALA A 189 -0.93 -17.95 12.58
C ALA A 189 -1.70 -18.13 11.27
N ARG A 190 -2.97 -17.71 11.22
CA ARG A 190 -3.86 -17.92 10.07
C ARG A 190 -4.67 -16.68 9.75
N LEU A 191 -4.70 -16.31 8.48
CA LEU A 191 -5.58 -15.25 7.98
C LEU A 191 -6.93 -15.87 7.59
N ARG A 192 -8.02 -15.35 8.14
CA ARG A 192 -9.41 -15.73 7.82
C ARG A 192 -10.13 -14.59 7.13
N GLY A 193 -11.07 -14.94 6.27
CA GLY A 193 -12.00 -14.02 5.63
C GLY A 193 -12.18 -14.34 4.14
N THR A 194 -13.01 -13.54 3.47
CA THR A 194 -13.35 -13.77 2.06
C THR A 194 -12.19 -13.44 1.13
N GLU A 195 -12.17 -14.05 -0.05
CA GLU A 195 -11.21 -13.72 -1.11
C GLU A 195 -11.28 -12.23 -1.47
N ARG A 196 -12.49 -11.65 -1.49
CA ARG A 196 -12.69 -10.21 -1.68
C ARG A 196 -11.98 -9.38 -0.62
N GLY A 197 -12.04 -9.79 0.65
CA GLY A 197 -11.31 -9.17 1.75
C GLY A 197 -9.79 -9.24 1.54
N GLN A 198 -9.29 -10.42 1.17
CA GLN A 198 -7.87 -10.68 0.92
C GLN A 198 -7.33 -9.82 -0.24
N ARG A 199 -8.09 -9.68 -1.32
CA ARG A 199 -7.73 -8.80 -2.44
C ARG A 199 -7.74 -7.33 -2.04
N ARG A 200 -8.68 -6.88 -1.20
CA ARG A 200 -8.66 -5.50 -0.65
C ARG A 200 -7.40 -5.23 0.19
N LEU A 201 -6.94 -6.22 0.95
CA LEU A 201 -5.68 -6.12 1.68
C LEU A 201 -4.49 -5.95 0.72
N LEU A 202 -4.41 -6.77 -0.33
CA LEU A 202 -3.36 -6.65 -1.35
C LEU A 202 -3.41 -5.30 -2.08
N SER A 203 -4.60 -4.85 -2.47
CA SER A 203 -4.82 -3.53 -3.07
C SER A 203 -4.36 -2.41 -2.15
N ARG A 204 -4.60 -2.52 -0.83
CA ARG A 204 -4.16 -1.52 0.14
C ARG A 204 -2.63 -1.47 0.24
N LEU A 205 -1.98 -2.64 0.34
CA LEU A 205 -0.52 -2.72 0.39
C LEU A 205 0.12 -2.15 -0.88
N ALA A 206 -0.46 -2.42 -2.05
CA ALA A 206 0.02 -1.87 -3.32
C ALA A 206 -0.17 -0.35 -3.40
N HIS A 207 -1.30 0.19 -2.94
CA HIS A 207 -1.54 1.64 -2.92
C HIS A 207 -0.67 2.38 -1.90
N ASP A 208 -0.40 1.78 -0.74
CA ASP A 208 0.47 2.40 0.27
C ASP A 208 1.91 2.60 -0.27
N GLU A 209 2.31 1.91 -1.35
CA GLU A 209 3.61 2.06 -2.04
C GLU A 209 3.63 3.20 -3.08
N THR A 210 2.47 3.61 -3.60
CA THR A 210 2.38 4.61 -4.67
C THR A 210 2.05 5.98 -4.08
N GLU A 211 3.05 6.86 -3.95
CA GLU A 211 2.82 8.27 -3.49
C GLU A 211 1.96 9.08 -4.50
N ASP A 212 1.99 8.74 -5.79
CA ASP A 212 1.41 9.57 -6.87
C ASP A 212 0.29 8.91 -7.70
N GLY A 213 -0.29 7.78 -7.26
CA GLY A 213 -1.41 7.13 -7.97
C GLY A 213 -1.07 6.56 -9.36
N ALA A 214 0.19 6.60 -9.79
CA ALA A 214 0.68 5.91 -10.95
C ALA A 214 0.85 4.40 -10.64
N PHE A 215 0.48 3.55 -11.61
CA PHE A 215 0.71 2.12 -11.52
C PHE A 215 2.22 1.83 -11.52
N ASP A 216 2.76 1.51 -10.34
CA ASP A 216 4.15 1.09 -10.16
C ASP A 216 4.26 -0.44 -10.23
N LEU A 217 4.84 -0.93 -11.32
CA LEU A 217 5.13 -2.35 -11.55
C LEU A 217 6.08 -2.92 -10.49
N ASP A 218 6.99 -2.12 -9.93
CA ASP A 218 7.88 -2.55 -8.87
C ASP A 218 7.16 -2.65 -7.52
N ALA A 219 6.24 -1.73 -7.22
CA ALA A 219 5.35 -1.85 -6.06
C ALA A 219 4.47 -3.09 -6.16
N LEU A 220 3.91 -3.36 -7.35
CA LEU A 220 3.11 -4.55 -7.61
C LEU A 220 3.93 -5.83 -7.45
N ARG A 221 5.16 -5.87 -8.00
CA ARG A 221 6.08 -7.01 -7.82
C ARG A 221 6.50 -7.20 -6.37
N ARG A 222 6.70 -6.10 -5.62
CA ARG A 222 6.95 -6.15 -4.17
C ARG A 222 5.74 -6.61 -3.38
N ALA A 223 4.51 -6.37 -3.84
CA ALA A 223 3.27 -6.79 -3.19
C ALA A 223 2.94 -8.26 -3.49
N LEU A 224 3.07 -8.69 -4.75
CA LEU A 224 2.69 -10.03 -5.24
C LEU A 224 3.82 -11.07 -5.16
N GLY A 225 5.08 -10.64 -5.13
CA GLY A 225 6.25 -11.52 -5.05
C GLY A 225 6.98 -11.67 -6.40
N VAL A 226 8.21 -12.19 -6.36
CA VAL A 226 9.11 -12.28 -7.53
C VAL A 226 8.60 -13.25 -8.59
N ASP A 227 7.81 -14.25 -8.18
CA ASP A 227 7.20 -15.26 -9.05
C ASP A 227 5.85 -14.83 -9.65
N SER A 228 5.39 -13.59 -9.38
CA SER A 228 4.17 -13.07 -10.01
C SER A 228 4.37 -12.88 -11.52
N ILE A 229 3.27 -12.99 -12.29
CA ILE A 229 3.26 -12.82 -13.76
C ILE A 229 4.15 -11.64 -14.17
N GLY A 230 5.06 -11.89 -15.12
CA GLY A 230 6.16 -10.98 -15.41
C GLY A 230 5.69 -9.59 -15.82
N ALA A 231 6.35 -8.55 -15.29
CA ALA A 231 6.09 -7.14 -15.59
C ALA A 231 6.07 -6.84 -17.11
N ALA A 232 6.79 -7.64 -17.91
CA ALA A 232 6.82 -7.54 -19.37
C ALA A 232 5.48 -7.86 -20.05
N ALA A 233 4.64 -8.71 -19.46
CA ALA A 233 3.33 -9.08 -20.01
C ALA A 233 2.26 -7.99 -19.80
N PHE A 234 2.39 -7.22 -18.72
CA PHE A 234 1.41 -6.20 -18.35
C PHE A 234 1.47 -4.92 -19.20
N GLY A 235 2.62 -4.62 -19.82
CA GLY A 235 2.74 -3.50 -20.76
C GLY A 235 1.85 -3.65 -22.00
N PRO A 236 2.05 -4.70 -22.82
CA PRO A 236 1.20 -4.99 -23.97
C PRO A 236 -0.28 -5.16 -23.60
N PHE A 237 -0.57 -5.83 -22.49
CA PHE A 237 -1.94 -5.97 -22.00
C PHE A 237 -2.60 -4.60 -21.77
N LYS A 238 -1.89 -3.66 -21.11
CA LYS A 238 -2.41 -2.32 -20.84
C LYS A 238 -2.71 -1.58 -22.15
N GLU A 239 -1.76 -1.58 -23.10
CA GLU A 239 -1.92 -0.87 -24.37
C GLU A 239 -3.13 -1.37 -25.17
N GLU A 240 -3.30 -2.70 -25.25
CA GLU A 240 -4.44 -3.32 -25.94
C GLU A 240 -5.76 -3.07 -25.22
N LEU A 241 -5.77 -3.16 -23.88
CA LEU A 241 -6.97 -2.87 -23.09
C LEU A 241 -7.42 -1.42 -23.29
N VAL A 242 -6.50 -0.45 -23.28
CA VAL A 242 -6.83 0.96 -23.54
C VAL A 242 -7.38 1.14 -24.96
N SER A 243 -6.77 0.50 -25.96
CA SER A 243 -7.23 0.57 -27.35
C SER A 243 -8.66 0.06 -27.51
N GLU A 244 -8.97 -1.09 -26.91
CA GLU A 244 -10.30 -1.70 -27.04
C GLU A 244 -11.37 -0.97 -26.24
N LEU A 245 -11.06 -0.48 -25.05
CA LEU A 245 -11.98 0.38 -24.29
C LEU A 245 -12.29 1.67 -25.06
N THR A 246 -11.30 2.26 -25.73
CA THR A 246 -11.50 3.44 -26.57
C THR A 246 -12.39 3.12 -27.77
N ALA A 247 -12.20 1.95 -28.41
CA ALA A 247 -13.06 1.49 -29.52
C ALA A 247 -14.51 1.23 -29.09
N LEU A 248 -14.73 0.86 -27.83
CA LEU A 248 -16.05 0.74 -27.22
C LEU A 248 -16.65 2.10 -26.78
N GLY A 249 -15.94 3.21 -26.99
CA GLY A 249 -16.39 4.57 -26.69
C GLY A 249 -16.11 5.05 -25.26
N TYR A 250 -15.25 4.36 -24.50
CA TYR A 250 -14.86 4.77 -23.15
C TYR A 250 -13.69 5.76 -23.16
N PHE A 251 -13.71 6.71 -22.22
CA PHE A 251 -12.62 7.67 -22.00
C PHE A 251 -11.67 7.19 -20.92
N VAL A 252 -10.50 6.70 -21.34
CA VAL A 252 -9.55 6.09 -20.40
C VAL A 252 -8.72 7.16 -19.67
N ASN A 253 -8.97 7.29 -18.36
CA ASN A 253 -8.13 8.09 -17.46
C ASN A 253 -6.83 7.33 -17.11
N GLU A 254 -5.68 8.01 -17.13
CA GLU A 254 -4.37 7.42 -16.79
C GLU A 254 -4.29 6.87 -15.35
N PHE A 255 -4.96 7.53 -14.40
CA PHE A 255 -5.08 7.05 -13.02
C PHE A 255 -6.10 5.91 -12.91
N GLY A 256 -7.18 5.99 -13.69
CA GLY A 256 -8.23 4.96 -13.72
C GLY A 256 -7.72 3.63 -14.25
N ILE A 257 -6.94 3.67 -15.34
CA ILE A 257 -6.32 2.47 -15.91
C ILE A 257 -5.26 1.89 -14.97
N GLY A 258 -4.51 2.73 -14.25
CA GLY A 258 -3.53 2.25 -13.29
C GLY A 258 -4.14 1.39 -12.17
N ASP A 259 -5.26 1.85 -11.61
CA ASP A 259 -6.01 1.07 -10.61
C ASP A 259 -6.59 -0.23 -11.19
N VAL A 260 -7.15 -0.19 -12.41
CA VAL A 260 -7.60 -1.40 -13.12
C VAL A 260 -6.45 -2.39 -13.29
N MET A 261 -5.28 -1.93 -13.72
CA MET A 261 -4.10 -2.78 -13.92
C MET A 261 -3.65 -3.45 -12.62
N MET A 262 -3.68 -2.72 -11.50
CA MET A 262 -3.38 -3.29 -10.19
C MET A 262 -4.39 -4.38 -9.80
N HIS A 263 -5.68 -4.16 -10.03
CA HIS A 263 -6.71 -5.15 -9.76
C HIS A 263 -6.61 -6.38 -10.68
N VAL A 264 -6.28 -6.20 -11.96
CA VAL A 264 -6.00 -7.31 -12.88
C VAL A 264 -4.82 -8.13 -12.37
N ALA A 265 -3.73 -7.49 -11.96
CA ALA A 265 -2.56 -8.20 -11.46
C ALA A 265 -2.83 -8.99 -10.17
N ILE A 266 -3.56 -8.39 -9.22
CA ILE A 266 -4.00 -9.10 -8.00
C ILE A 266 -4.90 -10.28 -8.37
N ALA A 267 -5.87 -10.09 -9.27
CA ALA A 267 -6.75 -11.17 -9.71
C ALA A 267 -5.94 -12.29 -10.36
N ALA A 268 -5.00 -11.95 -11.24
CA ALA A 268 -4.18 -12.93 -11.95
C ALA A 268 -3.31 -13.76 -10.99
N ASP A 269 -2.68 -13.11 -10.01
CA ASP A 269 -1.88 -13.76 -8.97
C ASP A 269 -2.69 -14.72 -8.09
N ARG A 270 -3.93 -14.33 -7.74
CA ARG A 270 -4.84 -15.14 -6.93
C ARG A 270 -5.44 -16.30 -7.72
N THR A 271 -5.86 -16.06 -8.96
CA THR A 271 -6.37 -17.11 -9.86
C THR A 271 -5.29 -18.15 -10.17
N ALA A 272 -4.03 -17.75 -10.38
CA ALA A 272 -2.92 -18.67 -10.57
C ALA A 272 -2.62 -19.57 -9.35
N ARG A 273 -3.20 -19.26 -8.19
CA ARG A 273 -3.11 -20.04 -6.94
C ARG A 273 -4.45 -20.66 -6.55
N ASP A 274 -5.36 -20.85 -7.51
CA ASP A 274 -6.69 -21.42 -7.32
C ASP A 274 -7.58 -20.62 -6.32
N HIS A 275 -7.37 -19.31 -6.24
CA HIS A 275 -8.12 -18.37 -5.40
C HIS A 275 -8.91 -17.34 -6.22
N GLY A 276 -9.69 -17.83 -7.19
CA GLY A 276 -10.63 -17.02 -7.97
C GLY A 276 -11.80 -16.47 -7.13
N LEU A 277 -12.42 -15.37 -7.56
CA LEU A 277 -13.64 -14.88 -6.93
C LEU A 277 -14.82 -15.78 -7.29
N GLU A 278 -15.60 -16.15 -6.28
CA GLU A 278 -16.90 -16.80 -6.49
C GLU A 278 -17.87 -15.84 -7.18
N GLU A 279 -18.78 -16.42 -7.97
CA GLU A 279 -19.78 -15.70 -8.74
C GLU A 279 -20.85 -15.02 -7.86
N THR A 280 -21.01 -15.49 -6.62
CA THR A 280 -22.17 -15.24 -5.78
C THR A 280 -22.31 -13.76 -5.40
N GLY A 281 -23.45 -13.15 -5.77
CA GLY A 281 -23.84 -11.81 -5.30
C GLY A 281 -23.42 -10.63 -6.19
N LEU A 282 -22.88 -10.87 -7.39
CA LEU A 282 -22.63 -9.82 -8.39
C LEU A 282 -23.86 -9.67 -9.30
N ALA A 283 -24.44 -8.47 -9.33
CA ALA A 283 -25.56 -8.16 -10.21
C ALA A 283 -25.12 -8.19 -11.68
N ASP A 284 -26.04 -8.54 -12.59
CA ASP A 284 -25.80 -8.45 -14.04
C ASP A 284 -25.50 -7.00 -14.41
N GLY A 285 -24.26 -6.75 -14.85
CA GLY A 285 -23.80 -5.42 -15.24
C GLY A 285 -24.32 -4.95 -16.60
N GLY A 286 -25.20 -5.74 -17.24
CA GLY A 286 -25.81 -5.44 -18.52
C GLY A 286 -24.86 -5.67 -19.69
N GLU A 287 -25.30 -5.28 -20.89
CA GLU A 287 -24.59 -5.55 -22.14
C GLU A 287 -23.21 -4.88 -22.20
N ALA A 288 -23.09 -3.68 -21.64
CA ALA A 288 -21.83 -2.96 -21.54
C ALA A 288 -20.80 -3.72 -20.69
N ALA A 289 -21.20 -4.29 -19.54
CA ALA A 289 -20.32 -5.09 -18.71
C ALA A 289 -19.85 -6.34 -19.45
N ARG A 290 -20.75 -7.05 -20.11
CA ARG A 290 -20.42 -8.28 -20.86
C ARG A 290 -19.42 -8.03 -21.99
N ARG A 291 -19.49 -6.87 -22.66
CA ARG A 291 -18.48 -6.49 -23.67
C ARG A 291 -17.11 -6.29 -23.04
N ILE A 292 -17.04 -5.60 -21.89
CA ILE A 292 -15.79 -5.41 -21.15
C ILE A 292 -15.25 -6.74 -20.63
N GLU A 293 -16.11 -7.61 -20.07
CA GLU A 293 -15.75 -8.96 -19.62
C GLU A 293 -15.09 -9.76 -20.75
N ALA A 294 -15.67 -9.77 -21.95
CA ALA A 294 -15.11 -10.47 -23.10
C ALA A 294 -13.74 -9.93 -23.54
N VAL A 295 -13.54 -8.60 -23.49
CA VAL A 295 -12.23 -7.99 -23.77
C VAL A 295 -11.19 -8.43 -22.74
N ILE A 296 -11.53 -8.32 -21.45
CA ILE A 296 -10.62 -8.69 -20.36
C ILE A 296 -10.28 -10.19 -20.45
N ASP A 297 -11.26 -11.06 -20.66
CA ASP A 297 -11.05 -12.51 -20.74
C ASP A 297 -10.08 -12.90 -21.86
N ARG A 298 -10.30 -12.36 -23.07
CA ARG A 298 -9.42 -12.59 -24.22
C ARG A 298 -8.00 -12.10 -23.94
N LEU A 299 -7.84 -10.84 -23.53
CA LEU A 299 -6.51 -10.25 -23.30
C LEU A 299 -5.77 -10.95 -22.16
N SER A 300 -6.46 -11.39 -21.12
CA SER A 300 -5.84 -12.09 -19.99
C SER A 300 -5.32 -13.47 -20.40
N THR A 301 -6.08 -14.17 -21.24
CA THR A 301 -5.67 -15.46 -21.79
C THR A 301 -4.47 -15.29 -22.74
N GLU A 302 -4.54 -14.33 -23.66
CA GLU A 302 -3.53 -14.14 -24.71
C GLU A 302 -2.22 -13.52 -24.19
N ARG A 303 -2.29 -12.60 -23.22
CA ARG A 303 -1.13 -11.83 -22.75
C ARG A 303 -0.60 -12.29 -21.41
N LEU A 304 -1.47 -12.70 -20.50
CA LEU A 304 -1.10 -13.09 -19.13
C LEU A 304 -1.06 -14.60 -18.93
N GLY A 305 -1.65 -15.38 -19.85
CA GLY A 305 -1.78 -16.84 -19.71
C GLY A 305 -2.73 -17.24 -18.57
N VAL A 306 -3.65 -16.35 -18.18
CA VAL A 306 -4.59 -16.57 -17.07
C VAL A 306 -6.03 -16.59 -17.59
N ALA A 307 -6.75 -17.66 -17.26
CA ALA A 307 -8.18 -17.76 -17.50
C ALA A 307 -8.95 -17.32 -16.23
N PHE A 308 -9.64 -16.19 -16.30
CA PHE A 308 -10.41 -15.68 -15.17
C PHE A 308 -11.75 -16.38 -15.01
N GLY A 309 -12.18 -16.56 -13.76
CA GLY A 309 -13.53 -17.04 -13.47
C GLY A 309 -14.58 -15.94 -13.70
N PRO A 310 -15.88 -16.30 -13.80
CA PRO A 310 -16.96 -15.32 -13.98
C PRO A 310 -17.02 -14.24 -12.88
N GLY A 311 -16.69 -14.59 -11.63
CA GLY A 311 -16.63 -13.63 -10.53
C GLY A 311 -15.52 -12.60 -10.69
N ASP A 312 -14.36 -13.03 -11.22
CA ASP A 312 -13.22 -12.16 -11.52
C ASP A 312 -13.54 -11.21 -12.68
N LEU A 313 -14.06 -11.74 -13.78
CA LEU A 313 -14.43 -10.95 -14.96
C LEU A 313 -15.46 -9.86 -14.62
N ARG A 314 -16.53 -10.22 -13.89
CA ARG A 314 -17.55 -9.25 -13.44
C ARG A 314 -16.96 -8.19 -12.52
N HIS A 315 -16.07 -8.58 -11.60
CA HIS A 315 -15.43 -7.63 -10.71
C HIS A 315 -14.57 -6.63 -11.47
N LEU A 316 -13.74 -7.10 -12.40
CA LEU A 316 -12.85 -6.27 -13.21
C LEU A 316 -13.64 -5.37 -14.16
N ALA A 317 -14.72 -5.88 -14.77
CA ALA A 317 -15.60 -5.08 -15.62
C ALA A 317 -16.30 -3.95 -14.85
N ALA A 318 -16.78 -4.23 -13.63
CA ALA A 318 -17.34 -3.21 -12.76
C ALA A 318 -16.31 -2.13 -12.37
N LEU A 319 -15.05 -2.53 -12.13
CA LEU A 319 -13.97 -1.58 -11.87
C LEU A 319 -13.70 -0.68 -13.07
N VAL A 320 -13.61 -1.25 -14.27
CA VAL A 320 -13.46 -0.48 -15.52
C VAL A 320 -14.60 0.54 -15.65
N GLN A 321 -15.86 0.13 -15.47
CA GLN A 321 -16.99 1.06 -15.57
C GLN A 321 -16.93 2.18 -14.51
N SER A 322 -16.48 1.87 -13.29
CA SER A 322 -16.44 2.85 -12.20
C SER A 322 -15.28 3.84 -12.28
N ARG A 323 -14.17 3.46 -12.94
CA ARG A 323 -12.89 4.21 -12.88
C ARG A 323 -12.37 4.69 -14.23
N VAL A 324 -12.87 4.12 -15.32
CA VAL A 324 -12.49 4.40 -16.71
C VAL A 324 -13.60 5.19 -17.43
N VAL A 325 -14.60 5.69 -16.69
CA VAL A 325 -15.58 6.67 -17.16
C VAL A 325 -15.30 7.96 -16.41
N ALA A 326 -14.54 8.89 -17.02
CA ALA A 326 -14.64 10.27 -16.59
C ALA A 326 -16.05 10.78 -16.96
N PRO A 327 -16.78 11.48 -16.07
CA PRO A 327 -17.91 12.27 -16.51
C PRO A 327 -17.36 13.34 -17.47
N GLY A 328 -17.53 13.10 -18.77
CA GLY A 328 -17.32 14.11 -19.79
C GLY A 328 -18.20 15.30 -19.46
N ALA A 329 -17.61 16.50 -19.55
CA ALA A 329 -18.25 17.79 -19.33
C ALA A 329 -19.74 17.75 -19.67
N ALA A 330 -20.58 18.05 -18.68
CA ALA A 330 -21.94 18.47 -18.95
C ALA A 330 -21.86 19.56 -20.02
N GLU A 331 -22.46 19.31 -21.18
CA GLU A 331 -22.87 20.40 -22.06
C GLU A 331 -23.58 21.43 -21.18
N PRO A 332 -23.16 22.71 -21.18
CA PRO A 332 -24.07 23.73 -20.70
C PRO A 332 -25.28 23.67 -21.62
N VAL A 333 -26.41 23.22 -21.06
CA VAL A 333 -27.73 23.41 -21.66
C VAL A 333 -27.82 24.90 -21.94
N ALA A 334 -27.82 25.25 -23.23
CA ALA A 334 -28.13 26.58 -23.67
C ALA A 334 -29.51 26.95 -23.12
N VAL A 335 -29.55 27.96 -22.27
CA VAL A 335 -30.74 28.75 -21.96
C VAL A 335 -30.39 30.20 -22.21
#